data_AF-A0A2D4XC12-F1
#
_entry.id   AF-A0A2D4XC12-F1
#
_cell.length_a   1.000
_cell.length_b   1.000
_cell.length_c   1.000
_cell.angle_alpha   90.00
_cell.angle_beta   90.00
_cell.angle_gamma   90.00
#
_symmetry.space_group_name_H-M   'P 1'
#
loop_
_entity.id
_entity.type
_entity.pdbx_description
1 polymer ?
#
loop_
_entity_poly.entity_id
_entity_poly.type
_entity_poly.pdbx_seq_one_letter_code
_entity_poly.pdbx_strand_id
1 'polypeptide(L)' 'MIIMGKEEKDMRIIAAVISSVLLENGIGESIMPTSGRDIGSSWSESHRRMSVGKSSLLNARSMRGAKR' A
#
# COMPACT_ATOMS: atom_id res chain seq x y z
N MET A 1 -17.91 40.54 2.55
CA MET A 1 -17.48 39.68 1.43
C MET A 1 -16.05 39.24 1.73
N ILE A 2 -15.83 37.98 2.12
CA ILE A 2 -14.48 37.50 2.48
C ILE A 2 -13.72 37.30 1.17
N ILE A 3 -12.71 38.13 0.92
CA ILE A 3 -11.81 37.96 -0.22
C ILE A 3 -10.87 36.82 0.15
N MET A 4 -11.21 35.63 -0.30
CA MET A 4 -10.42 34.42 -0.10
C MET A 4 -9.07 34.55 -0.82
N GLY A 5 -7.98 34.41 -0.07
CA GLY A 5 -6.61 34.50 -0.58
C GLY A 5 -6.29 33.37 -1.58
N LYS A 6 -5.29 33.59 -2.44
CA LYS A 6 -4.87 32.61 -3.46
C LYS A 6 -4.52 31.25 -2.83
N GLU A 7 -3.80 31.26 -1.72
CA GLU A 7 -3.41 30.03 -0.99
C GLU A 7 -4.62 29.26 -0.44
N GLU A 8 -5.64 29.97 0.06
CA GLU A 8 -6.86 29.33 0.55
C GLU A 8 -7.66 28.70 -0.60
N LYS A 9 -7.68 29.33 -1.78
CA LYS A 9 -8.27 28.73 -2.99
C LYS A 9 -7.52 27.48 -3.43
N ASP A 10 -6.19 27.55 -3.46
CA ASP A 10 -5.34 26.42 -3.87
C ASP A 10 -5.50 25.23 -2.90
N MET A 11 -5.54 25.48 -1.59
CA MET A 11 -5.81 24.44 -0.59
C MET A 11 -7.19 23.79 -0.75
N ARG A 12 -8.23 24.58 -1.08
CA ARG A 12 -9.57 24.03 -1.35
C ARG A 12 -9.61 23.17 -2.60
N ILE A 13 -8.86 23.55 -3.65
CA ILE A 13 -8.73 22.75 -4.87
C ILE A 13 -8.03 21.42 -4.56
N ILE A 14 -6.92 21.45 -3.83
CA ILE A 14 -6.18 20.24 -3.41
C ILE A 14 -7.09 19.34 -2.58
N ALA A 15 -7.80 19.89 -1.60
CA ALA A 15 -8.72 19.14 -0.75
C ALA A 15 -9.86 18.50 -1.57
N ALA A 16 -10.40 19.21 -2.56
CA ALA A 16 -11.43 18.70 -3.45
C ALA A 16 -10.92 17.56 -4.34
N VAL A 17 -9.70 17.68 -4.89
CA VAL A 17 -9.08 16.62 -5.70
C VAL A 17 -8.80 15.37 -4.85
N ILE A 18 -8.21 15.53 -3.67
CA ILE A 18 -7.98 14.40 -2.75
C ILE A 18 -9.30 13.73 -2.37
N SER A 19 -10.33 14.52 -2.04
CA SER A 19 -11.65 14.00 -1.71
C SER A 19 -12.29 13.27 -2.89
N SER A 20 -12.15 13.80 -4.11
CA SER A 20 -12.65 13.16 -5.33
C SER A 20 -11.99 11.81 -5.56
N VAL A 21 -10.66 11.73 -5.45
CA VAL A 21 -9.91 10.48 -5.59
C VAL A 21 -10.34 9.48 -4.50
N LEU A 22 -10.50 9.93 -3.25
CA LEU A 22 -10.94 9.05 -2.16
C LEU A 22 -12.39 8.59 -2.30
N LEU A 23 -13.28 9.44 -2.81
CA LEU A 23 -14.70 9.12 -3.02
C LEU A 23 -14.91 8.21 -4.23
N GLU A 24 -14.17 8.43 -5.32
CA GLU A 24 -14.14 7.55 -6.49
C GLU A 24 -13.59 6.16 -6.11
N ASN A 25 -12.64 6.12 -5.17
CA ASN A 25 -12.12 4.89 -4.58
C ASN A 25 -13.10 4.16 -3.63
N GLY A 26 -14.33 4.65 -3.45
CA GLY A 26 -15.44 3.85 -2.93
C GLY A 26 -15.73 2.62 -3.81
N ILE A 27 -15.20 2.60 -5.05
CA ILE A 27 -15.20 1.48 -6.00
C ILE A 27 -13.78 0.91 -6.13
N GLY A 28 -13.14 0.56 -5.01
CA GLY A 28 -12.30 -0.64 -4.86
C GLY A 28 -11.05 -0.91 -5.73
N GLU A 29 -10.68 -0.13 -6.73
CA GLU A 29 -9.63 -0.55 -7.68
C GLU A 29 -8.24 0.06 -7.43
N SER A 30 -8.12 1.29 -6.93
CA SER A 30 -6.80 1.95 -6.92
C SER A 30 -5.90 1.64 -5.71
N ILE A 31 -6.45 1.09 -4.62
CA ILE A 31 -5.68 0.79 -3.39
C ILE A 31 -5.85 -0.66 -2.94
N MET A 32 -6.47 -1.51 -3.77
CA MET A 32 -6.50 -2.93 -3.46
C MET A 32 -5.06 -3.47 -3.53
N PRO A 33 -4.60 -4.20 -2.51
CA PRO A 33 -3.40 -5.00 -2.65
C PRO A 33 -3.59 -5.88 -3.89
N THR A 34 -2.58 -5.93 -4.77
CA THR A 34 -2.61 -6.88 -5.88
C THR A 34 -2.83 -8.30 -5.32
N SER A 35 -3.43 -9.23 -6.08
CA SER A 35 -3.68 -10.61 -5.59
C SER A 35 -2.46 -11.29 -4.98
N GLY A 36 -1.25 -10.91 -5.42
CA GLY A 36 0.00 -11.36 -4.82
C GLY A 36 0.28 -10.86 -3.40
N ARG A 37 -0.52 -9.94 -2.86
CA ARG A 37 -0.43 -9.33 -1.52
C ARG A 37 -1.55 -9.77 -0.58
N ASP A 38 -2.43 -10.67 -1.02
CA ASP A 38 -3.46 -11.26 -0.18
C ASP A 38 -2.85 -12.00 1.02
N ILE A 39 -3.60 -12.08 2.11
CA ILE A 39 -3.21 -12.88 3.28
C ILE A 39 -2.96 -14.33 2.85
N GLY A 40 -1.82 -14.90 3.28
CA GLY A 40 -1.40 -16.25 2.92
C GLY A 40 -0.64 -16.35 1.60
N SER A 41 -0.57 -15.27 0.81
CA SER A 41 0.31 -15.20 -0.37
C SER A 41 1.78 -15.35 0.02
N SER A 42 2.62 -15.81 -0.92
CA SER A 42 4.07 -15.91 -0.70
C SER A 42 4.69 -14.56 -0.30
N TRP A 43 4.18 -13.45 -0.82
CA TRP A 43 4.62 -12.12 -0.41
C TRP A 43 4.24 -11.85 1.05
N SER A 44 2.96 -12.04 1.42
CA SER A 44 2.47 -11.77 2.78
C SER A 44 3.22 -12.58 3.84
N GLU A 45 3.47 -13.87 3.56
CA GLU A 45 4.20 -14.78 4.45
C GLU A 45 5.69 -14.41 4.54
N SER A 46 6.33 -14.09 3.40
CA SER A 46 7.72 -13.63 3.40
C SER A 46 7.88 -12.31 4.15
N HIS A 47 6.95 -11.37 3.94
CA HIS A 47 6.97 -10.06 4.60
C HIS A 47 6.75 -10.19 6.10
N ARG A 48 5.77 -11.00 6.54
CA ARG A 48 5.53 -11.29 7.96
C ARG A 48 6.74 -11.94 8.63
N ARG A 49 7.46 -12.82 7.94
CA ARG A 49 8.72 -13.40 8.46
C ARG A 49 9.77 -12.32 8.66
N MET A 50 9.96 -11.45 7.67
CA MET A 50 10.95 -10.37 7.75
C MET A 50 10.62 -9.35 8.83
N SER A 51 9.34 -9.01 9.03
CA SER A 51 8.93 -8.07 10.08
C SER A 51 9.19 -8.57 11.49
N VAL A 52 9.28 -9.90 11.69
CA VAL A 52 9.66 -10.52 12.98
C VAL A 52 11.14 -10.93 13.04
N GLY A 53 11.98 -10.41 12.12
CA GLY A 53 13.42 -10.64 12.10
C GLY A 53 13.86 -11.99 11.52
N LYS A 54 12.96 -12.74 10.86
CA LYS A 54 13.31 -14.00 10.17
C LYS A 54 13.72 -13.73 8.72
N SER A 55 14.48 -14.66 8.14
CA SER A 55 14.81 -14.60 6.71
C SER A 55 13.59 -14.75 5.81
N SER A 56 13.65 -14.13 4.63
CA SER A 56 12.65 -14.22 3.57
C SER A 56 12.35 -15.68 3.19
N LEU A 57 11.17 -15.95 2.65
CA LEU A 57 10.79 -17.31 2.24
C LEU A 57 11.77 -17.91 1.22
N LEU A 58 12.26 -17.09 0.29
CA LEU A 58 13.22 -17.51 -0.73
C LEU A 58 14.54 -17.95 -0.10
N ASN A 59 15.09 -17.15 0.80
CA ASN A 59 16.35 -17.47 1.48
C ASN A 59 16.19 -18.72 2.36
N ALA A 60 15.07 -18.83 3.09
CA ALA A 60 14.79 -19.99 3.92
C ALA A 60 14.62 -21.29 3.11
N ARG A 61 14.09 -21.21 1.88
CA ARG A 61 13.99 -22.35 0.95
C ARG A 61 15.36 -22.72 0.38
N SER A 62 16.15 -21.72 -0.03
CA SER A 62 17.50 -21.92 -0.55
C SER A 62 18.42 -22.62 0.47
N MET A 63 18.37 -22.21 1.74
CA MET A 63 19.14 -22.85 2.81
C MET A 63 18.77 -24.33 3.03
N ARG A 64 17.50 -24.71 2.84
CA ARG A 64 17.10 -26.13 2.91
C ARG A 64 17.58 -26.92 1.70
N GLY A 65 17.60 -26.30 0.52
CA GLY A 65 18.07 -26.93 -0.71
C GLY A 65 19.57 -27.20 -0.68
N ALA A 66 20.38 -26.25 -0.21
CA ALA A 66 21.83 -26.43 -0.09
C ALA A 66 22.26 -27.47 0.98
N LYS A 67 21.33 -27.90 1.83
CA LYS A 67 21.56 -28.92 2.87
C LYS A 67 21.10 -30.32 2.43
N ARG A 68 20.50 -30.46 1.25
CA ARG A 68 20.24 -31.73 0.57
C ARG A 68 21.34 -31.99 -0.45
#